data_AF-A0AA35W2U4-F1
#
_entry.id   AF-A0AA35W2U4-F1
#
_cell.length_a   1.000
_cell.length_b   1.000
_cell.length_c   1.000
_cell.angle_alpha   90.00
_cell.angle_beta   90.00
_cell.angle_gamma   90.00
#
_symmetry.space_group_name_H-M   'P 1'
#
loop_
_entity.id
_entity.type
_entity.pdbx_description
1 polymer ?
#
loop_
_entity_poly.entity_id
_entity_poly.type
_entity_poly.pdbx_seq_one_letter_code
_entity_poly.pdbx_strand_id
1 'polypeptide(L)'
;MPDDVAMKLKLYQILASLPNSDAQQALLSCLEKVTDTNEWSSLVVNIGLSVTPTSGFVAKLESLLRSGTEMDSNSLVLMYGAVASRADPRLQSHMVAYLTARVLKHTEDTDYTVVLIHALGNTGSNQMTDILLSLLDDDRVDVEVAAINALRKQTSNTRVKRVFLKMLRSRNQTASIVSAIANTLVKAIEASGVTDIQTSRAYARALVYSSRAFNNSYISGLVNFYLHALEKHDPSVRTRLRREAGNWGVAGEEYKMIASYKDREEDGVKYPKNSAHLWSRQLGVKGFNLQVAAGMFTGASESGKERKIFGRAATRVNAFGYTLDTVEVEALRIHDGSGVKKRVLVGVGGYVLLSSNAITDGTQLLTSFWGPNTLELRESMVLFVGVAKIDIHLDVCVHLNSSFNVNRVDTNNTNTFLTEASLSPSVKVSIRAFSQFNVMGTKGNATLEGEVGYAFEAKGSVTGCVSGPPAFSVSTSIKDQWPSSYINLSSGFKPLITVPCGFEQCVQDEVVVQDTVPVERWVMDPHSSGEVWDDTVSTGEVGDWGQCPTAAGVTESELQFWWEESNMGQGTRHPTR
;
A
#
# COMPACT_ATOMS: atom_id res chain seq x y z
N MET A 1 -48.81 -1.14 -42.54
CA MET A 1 -47.40 -1.09 -42.98
C MET A 1 -46.55 -1.72 -41.89
N PRO A 2 -45.54 -2.55 -42.20
CA PRO A 2 -44.70 -3.16 -41.17
C PRO A 2 -43.82 -2.09 -40.51
N ASP A 3 -43.95 -1.96 -39.19
CA ASP A 3 -43.02 -1.34 -38.23
C ASP A 3 -42.26 -0.07 -38.69
N ASP A 4 -43.02 1.00 -38.87
CA ASP A 4 -42.56 2.39 -39.14
C ASP A 4 -41.43 2.85 -38.19
N VAL A 5 -41.41 2.35 -36.94
CA VAL A 5 -40.39 2.65 -35.92
C VAL A 5 -38.96 2.44 -36.46
N ALA A 6 -38.70 1.34 -37.18
CA ALA A 6 -37.36 1.07 -37.72
C ALA A 6 -36.93 2.07 -38.80
N MET A 7 -37.89 2.67 -39.52
CA MET A 7 -37.64 3.72 -40.50
C MET A 7 -37.43 5.08 -39.83
N LYS A 8 -38.26 5.42 -38.84
CA LYS A 8 -38.08 6.62 -37.99
C LYS A 8 -36.72 6.66 -37.32
N LEU A 9 -36.27 5.55 -36.73
CA LEU A 9 -34.96 5.45 -36.06
C LEU A 9 -33.80 5.76 -37.00
N LYS A 10 -33.84 5.24 -38.24
CA LYS A 10 -32.86 5.57 -39.29
C LYS A 10 -32.95 7.05 -39.71
N LEU A 11 -34.16 7.61 -39.78
CA LEU A 11 -34.35 9.03 -40.09
C LEU A 11 -33.75 9.92 -38.98
N TYR A 12 -33.92 9.58 -37.70
CA TYR A 12 -33.30 10.30 -36.58
C TYR A 12 -31.76 10.22 -36.62
N GLN A 13 -31.19 9.06 -36.95
CA GLN A 13 -29.75 8.90 -37.17
C GLN A 13 -29.24 9.79 -38.30
N ILE A 14 -29.94 9.82 -39.43
CA ILE A 14 -29.60 10.69 -40.57
C ILE A 14 -29.68 12.16 -40.17
N LEU A 15 -30.78 12.61 -39.56
CA LEU A 15 -30.95 13.99 -39.12
C LEU A 15 -29.90 14.42 -38.10
N ALA A 16 -29.52 13.55 -37.15
CA ALA A 16 -28.48 13.84 -36.17
C ALA A 16 -27.08 13.97 -36.80
N SER A 17 -26.81 13.25 -37.89
CA SER A 17 -25.55 13.35 -38.63
C SER A 17 -25.38 14.65 -39.41
N LEU A 18 -26.45 15.43 -39.62
CA LEU A 18 -26.44 16.68 -40.38
C LEU A 18 -26.10 17.88 -39.46
N PRO A 19 -25.05 18.66 -39.77
CA PRO A 19 -24.63 19.80 -38.93
C PRO A 19 -25.43 21.09 -39.19
N ASN A 20 -26.63 21.01 -39.76
CA ASN A 20 -27.43 22.18 -40.13
C ASN A 20 -28.56 22.49 -39.12
N SER A 21 -28.99 23.74 -39.08
CA SER A 21 -30.05 24.24 -38.19
C SER A 21 -31.37 23.50 -38.38
N ASP A 22 -31.70 23.16 -39.61
CA ASP A 22 -33.04 22.71 -39.99
C ASP A 22 -33.27 21.26 -39.56
N ALA A 23 -32.24 20.41 -39.68
CA ALA A 23 -32.25 19.05 -39.14
C ALA A 23 -32.26 19.05 -37.60
N GLN A 24 -31.50 19.95 -36.97
CA GLN A 24 -31.52 20.16 -35.53
C GLN A 24 -32.92 20.62 -35.04
N GLN A 25 -33.57 21.52 -35.75
CA GLN A 25 -34.93 21.98 -35.45
C GLN A 25 -35.99 20.91 -35.73
N ALA A 26 -35.82 20.10 -36.78
CA ALA A 26 -36.69 18.96 -37.07
C ALA A 26 -36.62 17.91 -35.94
N LEU A 27 -35.42 17.58 -35.45
CA LEU A 27 -35.25 16.68 -34.29
C LEU A 27 -35.94 17.19 -33.02
N LEU A 28 -35.81 18.50 -32.71
CA LEU A 28 -36.53 19.11 -31.59
C LEU A 28 -38.05 19.06 -31.79
N SER A 29 -38.51 19.32 -33.02
CA SER A 29 -39.94 19.26 -33.38
C SER A 29 -40.51 17.84 -33.32
N CYS A 30 -39.68 16.82 -33.52
CA CYS A 30 -40.02 15.43 -33.22
C CYS A 30 -40.07 15.19 -31.71
N LEU A 31 -39.07 15.67 -30.96
CA LEU A 31 -38.97 15.45 -29.51
C LEU A 31 -40.18 16.00 -28.74
N GLU A 32 -40.74 17.13 -29.17
CA GLU A 32 -41.97 17.71 -28.61
C GLU A 32 -43.26 16.94 -28.96
N LYS A 33 -43.22 16.01 -29.92
CA LYS A 33 -44.40 15.30 -30.45
C LYS A 33 -44.41 13.80 -30.17
N VAL A 34 -43.27 13.21 -29.83
CA VAL A 34 -43.19 11.77 -29.53
C VAL A 34 -43.81 11.48 -28.17
N THR A 35 -44.83 10.62 -28.16
CA THR A 35 -45.52 10.17 -26.94
C THR A 35 -45.12 8.76 -26.50
N ASP A 36 -44.43 7.99 -27.35
CA ASP A 36 -43.92 6.66 -27.01
C ASP A 36 -42.54 6.76 -26.34
N THR A 37 -42.39 6.12 -25.19
CA THR A 37 -41.16 6.23 -24.37
C THR A 37 -39.94 5.56 -25.00
N ASN A 38 -40.11 4.55 -25.86
CA ASN A 38 -39.01 3.88 -26.54
C ASN A 38 -38.53 4.70 -27.75
N GLU A 39 -39.47 5.24 -28.53
CA GLU A 39 -39.20 6.21 -29.61
C GLU A 39 -38.54 7.47 -29.04
N TRP A 40 -39.02 7.97 -27.89
CA TRP A 40 -38.46 9.14 -27.21
C TRP A 40 -37.03 8.89 -26.72
N SER A 41 -36.79 7.79 -26.01
CA SER A 41 -35.45 7.41 -25.53
C SER A 41 -34.46 7.27 -26.67
N SER A 42 -34.90 6.65 -27.77
CA SER A 42 -34.09 6.48 -28.97
C SER A 42 -33.80 7.81 -29.67
N LEU A 43 -34.79 8.71 -29.76
CA LEU A 43 -34.63 10.04 -30.32
C LEU A 43 -33.64 10.88 -29.48
N VAL A 44 -33.76 10.84 -28.16
CA VAL A 44 -32.83 11.51 -27.22
C VAL A 44 -31.41 11.00 -27.35
N VAL A 45 -31.20 9.68 -27.49
CA VAL A 45 -29.87 9.12 -27.77
C VAL A 45 -29.33 9.63 -29.12
N ASN A 46 -30.13 9.66 -30.18
CA ASN A 46 -29.71 10.16 -31.49
C ASN A 46 -29.40 11.66 -31.46
N ILE A 47 -30.20 12.47 -30.77
CA ILE A 47 -29.90 13.89 -30.52
C ILE A 47 -28.60 14.03 -29.72
N GLY A 48 -28.38 13.18 -28.71
CA GLY A 48 -27.13 13.05 -27.97
C GLY A 48 -25.93 12.61 -28.83
N LEU A 49 -26.15 12.17 -30.07
CA LEU A 49 -25.13 11.89 -31.08
C LEU A 49 -24.95 13.00 -32.12
N SER A 50 -25.71 14.10 -32.06
CA SER A 50 -25.72 15.11 -33.14
C SER A 50 -24.36 15.79 -33.34
N VAL A 51 -24.08 16.15 -34.59
CA VAL A 51 -22.87 16.87 -35.00
C VAL A 51 -23.06 18.37 -34.76
N THR A 52 -22.11 19.00 -34.06
CA THR A 52 -21.97 20.47 -33.84
C THR A 52 -23.29 21.21 -33.57
N PRO A 53 -23.80 21.23 -32.31
CA PRO A 53 -25.03 21.94 -31.98
C PRO A 53 -24.93 23.44 -32.25
N THR A 54 -26.02 24.03 -32.73
CA THR A 54 -26.17 25.48 -32.86
C THR A 54 -26.64 26.14 -31.56
N SER A 55 -26.40 27.44 -31.40
CA SER A 55 -26.85 28.19 -30.21
C SER A 55 -28.37 28.21 -30.04
N GLY A 56 -29.12 28.35 -31.14
CA GLY A 56 -30.59 28.29 -31.12
C GLY A 56 -31.12 26.91 -30.70
N PHE A 57 -30.47 25.85 -31.15
CA PHE A 57 -30.78 24.47 -30.74
C PHE A 57 -30.53 24.27 -29.23
N VAL A 58 -29.40 24.74 -28.68
CA VAL A 58 -29.11 24.68 -27.24
C VAL A 58 -30.11 25.50 -26.43
N ALA A 59 -30.44 26.73 -26.85
CA ALA A 59 -31.42 27.57 -26.16
C ALA A 59 -32.81 26.90 -26.06
N LYS A 60 -33.22 26.18 -27.10
CA LYS A 60 -34.47 25.41 -27.11
C LYS A 60 -34.39 24.14 -26.25
N LEU A 61 -33.27 23.43 -26.22
CA LEU A 61 -33.03 22.33 -25.26
C LEU A 61 -33.11 22.81 -23.81
N GLU A 62 -32.52 23.95 -23.48
CA GLU A 62 -32.65 24.52 -22.14
C GLU A 62 -34.07 24.95 -21.80
N SER A 63 -34.86 25.38 -22.80
CA SER A 63 -36.28 25.66 -22.61
C SER A 63 -37.03 24.40 -22.20
N LEU A 64 -36.75 23.25 -22.84
CA LEU A 64 -37.35 21.96 -22.48
C LEU A 64 -36.90 21.49 -21.08
N LEU A 65 -35.62 21.66 -20.74
CA LEU A 65 -35.08 21.40 -19.40
C LEU A 65 -35.62 22.35 -18.32
N ARG A 66 -36.10 23.55 -18.70
CA ARG A 66 -36.77 24.50 -17.79
C ARG A 66 -38.27 24.23 -17.65
N SER A 67 -38.94 23.73 -18.70
CA SER A 67 -40.37 23.41 -18.65
C SER A 67 -40.69 22.13 -17.90
N GLY A 68 -39.71 21.25 -17.64
CA GLY A 68 -39.89 20.05 -16.83
C GLY A 68 -40.85 19.06 -17.47
N THR A 69 -40.55 18.61 -18.69
CA THR A 69 -41.37 17.62 -19.41
C THR A 69 -41.56 16.36 -18.57
N GLU A 70 -42.81 15.87 -18.45
CA GLU A 70 -43.15 14.69 -17.64
C GLU A 70 -42.43 13.41 -18.09
N MET A 71 -41.99 13.33 -19.35
CA MET A 71 -41.13 12.25 -19.84
C MET A 71 -39.66 12.52 -19.51
N ASP A 72 -39.13 11.63 -18.65
CA ASP A 72 -37.72 11.35 -18.38
C ASP A 72 -36.75 12.56 -18.49
N SER A 73 -36.90 13.50 -17.56
CA SER A 73 -35.98 14.64 -17.44
C SER A 73 -34.50 14.23 -17.27
N ASN A 74 -34.21 13.02 -16.79
CA ASN A 74 -32.86 12.54 -16.55
C ASN A 74 -32.12 12.25 -17.87
N SER A 75 -32.77 11.53 -18.79
CA SER A 75 -32.22 11.29 -20.13
C SER A 75 -32.02 12.60 -20.90
N LEU A 76 -32.90 13.59 -20.74
CA LEU A 76 -32.75 14.91 -21.35
C LEU A 76 -31.53 15.67 -20.80
N VAL A 77 -31.26 15.58 -19.49
CA VAL A 77 -30.07 16.16 -18.84
C VAL A 77 -28.79 15.46 -19.32
N LEU A 78 -28.76 14.13 -19.37
CA LEU A 78 -27.60 13.36 -19.84
C LEU A 78 -27.29 13.65 -21.32
N MET A 79 -28.32 13.76 -22.16
CA MET A 79 -28.22 14.17 -23.56
C MET A 79 -27.65 15.57 -23.70
N TYR A 80 -28.11 16.56 -22.91
CA TYR A 80 -27.56 17.91 -22.93
C TYR A 80 -26.05 17.92 -22.62
N GLY A 81 -25.60 17.11 -21.65
CA GLY A 81 -24.18 16.90 -21.38
C GLY A 81 -23.41 16.25 -22.55
N ALA A 82 -24.02 15.31 -23.26
CA ALA A 82 -23.41 14.67 -24.44
C ALA A 82 -23.32 15.64 -25.64
N VAL A 83 -24.37 16.43 -25.90
CA VAL A 83 -24.40 17.52 -26.90
C VAL A 83 -23.29 18.55 -26.62
N ALA A 84 -23.13 18.97 -25.36
CA ALA A 84 -22.07 19.91 -24.96
C ALA A 84 -20.66 19.42 -25.28
N SER A 85 -20.43 18.10 -25.31
CA SER A 85 -19.12 17.51 -25.67
C SER A 85 -18.72 17.69 -27.14
N ARG A 86 -19.68 18.08 -28.01
CA ARG A 86 -19.46 18.37 -29.44
C ARG A 86 -19.76 19.82 -29.84
N ALA A 87 -20.14 20.66 -28.87
CA ALA A 87 -20.31 22.09 -29.06
C ALA A 87 -18.95 22.78 -29.29
N ASP A 88 -18.97 23.95 -29.94
CA ASP A 88 -17.77 24.79 -29.98
C ASP A 88 -17.37 25.24 -28.55
N PRO A 89 -16.12 25.67 -28.31
CA PRO A 89 -15.67 25.99 -26.96
C PRO A 89 -16.48 27.08 -26.23
N ARG A 90 -17.06 28.05 -26.94
CA ARG A 90 -17.89 29.11 -26.30
C ARG A 90 -19.25 28.54 -25.89
N LEU A 91 -19.90 27.80 -26.78
CA LEU A 91 -21.19 27.17 -26.50
C LEU A 91 -21.06 26.05 -25.44
N GLN A 92 -19.99 25.24 -25.48
CA GLN A 92 -19.68 24.28 -24.43
C GLN A 92 -19.52 24.96 -23.07
N SER A 93 -18.80 26.10 -23.00
CA SER A 93 -18.63 26.86 -21.74
C SER A 93 -19.97 27.31 -21.17
N HIS A 94 -20.87 27.81 -22.02
CA HIS A 94 -22.23 28.17 -21.63
C HIS A 94 -23.03 26.98 -21.08
N MET A 95 -22.99 25.83 -21.76
CA MET A 95 -23.67 24.61 -21.34
C MET A 95 -23.12 24.03 -20.03
N VAL A 96 -21.80 24.11 -19.82
CA VAL A 96 -21.16 23.71 -18.55
C VAL A 96 -21.58 24.65 -17.41
N ALA A 97 -21.63 25.96 -17.65
CA ALA A 97 -22.12 26.93 -16.67
C ALA A 97 -23.60 26.68 -16.30
N TYR A 98 -24.45 26.38 -17.29
CA TYR A 98 -25.85 26.02 -17.07
C TYR A 98 -26.00 24.76 -16.19
N LEU A 99 -25.28 23.68 -16.50
CA LEU A 99 -25.29 22.46 -15.68
C LEU A 99 -24.73 22.69 -14.28
N THR A 100 -23.64 23.46 -14.16
CA THR A 100 -23.01 23.82 -12.87
C THR A 100 -23.99 24.57 -11.97
N ALA A 101 -24.70 25.56 -12.52
CA ALA A 101 -25.73 26.30 -11.79
C ALA A 101 -26.91 25.42 -11.37
N ARG A 102 -27.26 24.38 -12.16
CA ARG A 102 -28.28 23.40 -11.76
C ARG A 102 -27.81 22.48 -10.63
N VAL A 103 -26.57 21.98 -10.65
CA VAL A 103 -26.00 21.17 -9.55
C VAL A 103 -26.02 21.97 -8.24
N LEU A 104 -25.52 23.20 -8.26
CA LEU A 104 -25.50 24.08 -7.09
C LEU A 104 -26.90 24.45 -6.56
N LYS A 105 -27.95 24.32 -7.37
CA LYS A 105 -29.33 24.62 -6.97
C LYS A 105 -30.09 23.40 -6.44
N HIS A 106 -29.83 22.20 -6.94
CA HIS A 106 -30.58 20.98 -6.61
C HIS A 106 -29.78 20.12 -5.64
N THR A 107 -29.44 20.64 -4.46
CA THR A 107 -28.63 19.91 -3.48
C THR A 107 -29.42 18.87 -2.70
N GLU A 108 -30.76 18.98 -2.61
CA GLU A 108 -31.62 18.12 -1.78
C GLU A 108 -31.98 16.78 -2.46
N ASP A 109 -32.12 16.76 -3.78
CA ASP A 109 -32.43 15.55 -4.56
C ASP A 109 -31.14 14.87 -5.02
N THR A 110 -30.72 13.83 -4.30
CA THR A 110 -29.49 13.08 -4.57
C THR A 110 -29.49 12.41 -5.95
N ASP A 111 -30.59 11.79 -6.36
CA ASP A 111 -30.67 11.08 -7.64
C ASP A 111 -30.55 12.06 -8.82
N TYR A 112 -31.25 13.19 -8.75
CA TYR A 112 -31.15 14.24 -9.75
C TYR A 112 -29.77 14.94 -9.72
N THR A 113 -29.17 15.11 -8.55
CA THR A 113 -27.78 15.60 -8.40
C THR A 113 -26.80 14.71 -9.15
N VAL A 114 -26.87 13.38 -8.93
CA VAL A 114 -26.01 12.38 -9.58
C VAL A 114 -26.16 12.43 -11.11
N VAL A 115 -27.39 12.57 -11.62
CA VAL A 115 -27.67 12.72 -13.06
C VAL A 115 -27.04 14.00 -13.64
N LEU A 116 -27.16 15.14 -12.94
CA LEU A 116 -26.53 16.40 -13.36
C LEU A 116 -24.99 16.30 -13.35
N ILE A 117 -24.40 15.62 -12.37
CA ILE A 117 -22.95 15.37 -12.30
C ILE A 117 -22.48 14.47 -13.44
N HIS A 118 -23.25 13.43 -13.79
CA HIS A 118 -22.97 12.60 -14.96
C HIS A 118 -23.07 13.40 -16.27
N ALA A 119 -24.03 14.33 -16.40
CA ALA A 119 -24.09 15.24 -17.53
C ALA A 119 -22.87 16.18 -17.60
N LEU A 120 -22.41 16.75 -16.47
CA LEU A 120 -21.15 17.52 -16.40
C LEU A 120 -19.94 16.67 -16.87
N GLY A 121 -19.83 15.43 -16.39
CA GLY A 121 -18.78 14.49 -16.81
C GLY A 121 -18.85 14.11 -18.29
N ASN A 122 -20.04 14.08 -18.87
CA ASN A 122 -20.22 13.81 -20.30
C ASN A 122 -19.69 14.95 -21.17
N THR A 123 -19.86 16.22 -20.75
CA THR A 123 -19.29 17.39 -21.47
C THR A 123 -17.80 17.21 -21.77
N GLY A 124 -17.05 16.61 -20.83
CA GLY A 124 -15.61 16.47 -20.92
C GLY A 124 -14.83 17.79 -20.85
N SER A 125 -15.49 18.92 -20.57
CA SER A 125 -14.82 20.20 -20.43
C SER A 125 -13.89 20.21 -19.22
N ASN A 126 -12.78 20.94 -19.30
CA ASN A 126 -11.90 21.14 -18.14
C ASN A 126 -12.53 22.09 -17.10
N GLN A 127 -13.52 22.90 -17.50
CA GLN A 127 -14.17 23.90 -16.64
C GLN A 127 -15.00 23.30 -15.50
N MET A 128 -15.46 22.03 -15.63
CA MET A 128 -16.15 21.36 -14.54
C MET A 128 -15.21 20.86 -13.42
N THR A 129 -13.88 20.93 -13.59
CA THR A 129 -12.95 20.29 -12.65
C THR A 129 -13.09 20.85 -11.24
N ASP A 130 -13.27 22.16 -11.09
CA ASP A 130 -13.38 22.79 -9.76
C ASP A 130 -14.65 22.36 -9.02
N ILE A 131 -15.82 22.43 -9.68
CA ILE A 131 -17.08 22.00 -9.07
C ILE A 131 -17.09 20.49 -8.77
N LEU A 132 -16.55 19.65 -9.65
CA LEU A 132 -16.46 18.21 -9.39
C LEU A 132 -15.49 17.88 -8.25
N LEU A 133 -14.41 18.65 -8.08
CA LEU A 133 -13.49 18.46 -6.96
C LEU A 133 -14.11 18.89 -5.62
N SER A 134 -14.95 19.93 -5.58
CA SER A 134 -15.68 20.29 -4.35
C SER A 134 -16.77 19.28 -3.95
N LEU A 135 -17.28 18.50 -4.90
CA LEU A 135 -18.26 17.43 -4.65
C LEU A 135 -17.61 16.11 -4.16
N LEU A 136 -16.29 16.09 -3.97
CA LEU A 136 -15.56 14.98 -3.33
C LEU A 136 -15.45 15.12 -1.81
N ASP A 137 -16.04 16.19 -1.26
CA ASP A 137 -16.19 16.43 0.18
C ASP A 137 -17.70 16.57 0.53
N ASP A 138 -18.63 16.02 -0.29
CA ASP A 138 -20.08 15.94 -0.02
C ASP A 138 -20.38 14.74 0.90
N ASP A 139 -21.26 14.90 1.89
CA ASP A 139 -21.60 13.85 2.86
C ASP A 139 -22.28 12.61 2.24
N ARG A 140 -22.71 12.69 0.97
CA ARG A 140 -23.41 11.61 0.26
C ARG A 140 -22.47 10.86 -0.67
N VAL A 141 -22.19 9.61 -0.32
CA VAL A 141 -21.30 8.70 -1.07
C VAL A 141 -21.67 8.58 -2.55
N ASP A 142 -22.96 8.63 -2.91
CA ASP A 142 -23.39 8.55 -4.31
C ASP A 142 -22.99 9.79 -5.13
N VAL A 143 -22.96 10.97 -4.49
CA VAL A 143 -22.49 12.23 -5.10
C VAL A 143 -20.97 12.20 -5.28
N GLU A 144 -20.22 11.78 -4.26
CA GLU A 144 -18.76 11.58 -4.37
C GLU A 144 -18.42 10.60 -5.51
N VAL A 145 -19.10 9.45 -5.56
CA VAL A 145 -18.91 8.42 -6.59
C VAL A 145 -19.29 8.95 -7.97
N ALA A 146 -20.37 9.73 -8.10
CA ALA A 146 -20.74 10.38 -9.36
C ALA A 146 -19.66 11.38 -9.81
N ALA A 147 -19.12 12.19 -8.90
CA ALA A 147 -18.09 13.17 -9.19
C ALA A 147 -16.76 12.50 -9.61
N ILE A 148 -16.34 11.43 -8.94
CA ILE A 148 -15.18 10.60 -9.32
C ILE A 148 -15.36 10.05 -10.74
N ASN A 149 -16.52 9.47 -11.05
CA ASN A 149 -16.81 8.93 -12.38
C ASN A 149 -16.86 10.03 -13.45
N ALA A 150 -17.36 11.23 -13.13
CA ALA A 150 -17.39 12.38 -14.02
C ALA A 150 -15.98 12.93 -14.32
N LEU A 151 -15.04 12.85 -13.36
CA LEU A 151 -13.63 13.20 -13.51
C LEU A 151 -12.81 12.24 -14.40
N ARG A 152 -13.40 11.18 -14.97
CA ARG A 152 -12.70 10.18 -15.82
C ARG A 152 -11.88 10.76 -16.98
N LYS A 153 -12.38 11.82 -17.62
CA LYS A 153 -11.67 12.52 -18.72
C LYS A 153 -10.57 13.47 -18.21
N GLN A 154 -10.53 13.74 -16.91
CA GLN A 154 -9.63 14.70 -16.25
C GLN A 154 -8.52 14.01 -15.42
N THR A 155 -8.34 12.70 -15.54
CA THR A 155 -7.33 11.92 -14.81
C THR A 155 -5.88 12.31 -15.13
N SER A 156 -5.63 13.03 -16.23
CA SER A 156 -4.34 13.64 -16.54
C SER A 156 -4.02 14.87 -15.68
N ASN A 157 -5.05 15.57 -15.16
CA ASN A 157 -4.94 16.81 -14.40
C ASN A 157 -4.26 16.59 -13.03
N THR A 158 -3.23 17.36 -12.75
CA THR A 158 -2.41 17.26 -11.53
C THR A 158 -3.21 17.46 -10.23
N ARG A 159 -4.28 18.28 -10.23
CA ARG A 159 -5.14 18.47 -9.06
C ARG A 159 -5.98 17.22 -8.79
N VAL A 160 -6.65 16.69 -9.82
CA VAL A 160 -7.40 15.42 -9.75
C VAL A 160 -6.48 14.30 -9.27
N LYS A 161 -5.28 14.20 -9.84
CA LYS A 161 -4.27 13.20 -9.44
C LYS A 161 -3.93 13.26 -7.95
N ARG A 162 -3.71 14.46 -7.43
CA ARG A 162 -3.37 14.68 -6.02
C ARG A 162 -4.54 14.31 -5.09
N VAL A 163 -5.77 14.67 -5.47
CA VAL A 163 -6.97 14.38 -4.66
C VAL A 163 -7.26 12.88 -4.63
N PHE A 164 -7.25 12.19 -5.78
CA PHE A 164 -7.44 10.73 -5.80
C PHE A 164 -6.35 9.99 -5.00
N LEU A 165 -5.09 10.42 -5.05
CA LEU A 165 -4.03 9.88 -4.19
C LEU A 165 -4.23 10.19 -2.68
N LYS A 166 -4.80 11.35 -2.33
CA LYS A 166 -5.17 11.69 -0.94
C LYS A 166 -6.30 10.76 -0.45
N MET A 167 -7.35 10.59 -1.25
CA MET A 167 -8.49 9.73 -0.93
C MET A 167 -8.01 8.28 -0.72
N LEU A 168 -7.33 7.67 -1.69
CA LEU A 168 -6.81 6.29 -1.60
C LEU A 168 -5.78 6.03 -0.47
N ARG A 169 -5.32 7.07 0.23
CA ARG A 169 -4.45 6.96 1.41
C ARG A 169 -5.19 7.21 2.72
N SER A 170 -6.39 7.80 2.68
CA SER A 170 -7.22 8.01 3.86
C SER A 170 -7.83 6.68 4.32
N ARG A 171 -7.84 6.45 5.63
CA ARG A 171 -8.45 5.26 6.23
C ARG A 171 -9.97 5.32 6.30
N ASN A 172 -10.55 6.52 6.16
CA ASN A 172 -11.98 6.77 6.37
C ASN A 172 -12.81 6.64 5.08
N GLN A 173 -12.21 6.12 4.01
CA GLN A 173 -12.89 5.96 2.72
C GLN A 173 -13.85 4.76 2.71
N THR A 174 -14.85 4.81 1.84
CA THR A 174 -15.73 3.67 1.59
C THR A 174 -15.18 2.76 0.48
N ALA A 175 -15.60 1.49 0.49
CA ALA A 175 -15.29 0.56 -0.59
C ALA A 175 -15.82 1.06 -1.95
N SER A 176 -16.94 1.78 -1.96
CA SER A 176 -17.55 2.38 -3.17
C SER A 176 -16.66 3.45 -3.78
N ILE A 177 -16.11 4.37 -2.97
CA ILE A 177 -15.21 5.43 -3.42
C ILE A 177 -13.91 4.84 -3.99
N VAL A 178 -13.29 3.89 -3.28
CA VAL A 178 -12.08 3.20 -3.76
C VAL A 178 -12.34 2.46 -5.07
N SER A 179 -13.50 1.81 -5.20
CA SER A 179 -13.94 1.15 -6.44
C SER A 179 -14.12 2.16 -7.59
N ALA A 180 -14.75 3.30 -7.32
CA ALA A 180 -14.96 4.35 -8.32
C ALA A 180 -13.63 4.94 -8.81
N ILE A 181 -12.69 5.22 -7.91
CA ILE A 181 -11.34 5.71 -8.27
C ILE A 181 -10.61 4.63 -9.08
N ALA A 182 -10.62 3.36 -8.64
CA ALA A 182 -9.95 2.27 -9.34
C ALA A 182 -10.49 2.07 -10.77
N ASN A 183 -11.82 2.02 -10.94
CA ASN A 183 -12.50 1.93 -12.24
C ASN A 183 -12.19 3.13 -13.15
N THR A 184 -12.13 4.33 -12.57
CA THR A 184 -11.80 5.57 -13.28
C THR A 184 -10.36 5.57 -13.78
N LEU A 185 -9.42 5.11 -12.96
CA LEU A 185 -8.01 4.98 -13.31
C LEU A 185 -7.75 3.86 -14.34
N VAL A 186 -8.49 2.75 -14.26
CA VAL A 186 -8.49 1.68 -15.27
C VAL A 186 -8.89 2.24 -16.64
N LYS A 187 -10.07 2.87 -16.73
CA LYS A 187 -10.58 3.45 -17.99
C LYS A 187 -9.67 4.53 -18.57
N ALA A 188 -8.99 5.29 -17.71
CA ALA A 188 -8.00 6.26 -18.15
C ALA A 188 -6.79 5.62 -18.85
N ILE A 189 -6.27 4.50 -18.33
CA ILE A 189 -5.18 3.76 -18.99
C ILE A 189 -5.68 3.09 -20.28
N GLU A 190 -6.89 2.53 -20.30
CA GLU A 190 -7.46 1.97 -21.53
C GLU A 190 -7.60 3.02 -22.64
N ALA A 191 -8.02 4.24 -22.29
CA ALA A 191 -8.27 5.32 -23.26
C ALA A 191 -7.02 6.10 -23.68
N SER A 192 -5.99 6.21 -22.83
CA SER A 192 -4.85 7.11 -23.05
C SER A 192 -3.47 6.51 -22.75
N GLY A 193 -3.42 5.24 -22.33
CA GLY A 193 -2.18 4.59 -21.89
C GLY A 193 -1.61 5.17 -20.60
N VAL A 194 -0.37 4.78 -20.28
CA VAL A 194 0.34 5.26 -19.10
C VAL A 194 1.11 6.55 -19.41
N THR A 195 0.55 7.69 -19.01
CA THR A 195 1.16 9.01 -19.25
C THR A 195 2.22 9.40 -18.21
N ASP A 196 2.13 8.88 -16.99
CA ASP A 196 3.09 9.12 -15.90
C ASP A 196 3.27 7.84 -15.08
N ILE A 197 4.41 7.19 -15.26
CA ILE A 197 4.70 5.91 -14.61
C ILE A 197 4.87 6.04 -13.09
N GLN A 198 5.33 7.17 -12.57
CA GLN A 198 5.56 7.34 -11.13
C GLN A 198 4.25 7.61 -10.39
N THR A 199 3.38 8.47 -10.94
CA THR A 199 2.02 8.64 -10.42
C THR A 199 1.23 7.34 -10.52
N SER A 200 1.32 6.60 -11.63
CA SER A 200 0.69 5.29 -11.76
C SER A 200 1.18 4.25 -10.74
N ARG A 201 2.49 4.21 -10.44
CA ARG A 201 3.03 3.38 -9.35
C ARG A 201 2.53 3.82 -7.97
N ALA A 202 2.40 5.12 -7.73
CA ALA A 202 1.84 5.65 -6.48
C ALA A 202 0.37 5.26 -6.30
N TYR A 203 -0.43 5.30 -7.37
CA TYR A 203 -1.79 4.78 -7.39
C TYR A 203 -1.84 3.29 -7.13
N ALA A 204 -1.03 2.51 -7.83
CA ALA A 204 -1.02 1.05 -7.70
C ALA A 204 -0.73 0.62 -6.24
N ARG A 205 0.20 1.30 -5.55
CA ARG A 205 0.44 1.07 -4.11
C ARG A 205 -0.76 1.44 -3.23
N ALA A 206 -1.33 2.62 -3.43
CA ALA A 206 -2.47 3.10 -2.64
C ALA A 206 -3.72 2.22 -2.84
N LEU A 207 -3.93 1.75 -4.07
CA LEU A 207 -4.95 0.77 -4.45
C LEU A 207 -4.73 -0.60 -3.81
N VAL A 208 -3.51 -1.16 -3.86
CA VAL A 208 -3.18 -2.43 -3.18
C VAL A 208 -3.39 -2.31 -1.66
N TYR A 209 -2.98 -1.20 -1.04
CA TYR A 209 -3.22 -0.94 0.39
C TYR A 209 -4.72 -0.87 0.71
N SER A 210 -5.48 -0.08 -0.04
CA SER A 210 -6.94 0.04 0.11
C SER A 210 -7.64 -1.32 -0.07
N SER A 211 -7.28 -2.07 -1.11
CA SER A 211 -7.87 -3.38 -1.42
C SER A 211 -7.69 -4.39 -0.27
N ARG A 212 -6.59 -4.31 0.48
CA ARG A 212 -6.37 -5.13 1.68
C ARG A 212 -7.25 -4.68 2.85
N ALA A 213 -7.41 -3.37 3.04
CA ALA A 213 -8.23 -2.83 4.13
C ALA A 213 -9.71 -3.23 4.01
N PHE A 214 -10.27 -3.23 2.80
CA PHE A 214 -11.69 -3.60 2.58
C PHE A 214 -11.93 -5.09 2.36
N ASN A 215 -10.88 -5.90 2.16
CA ASN A 215 -10.97 -7.34 1.82
C ASN A 215 -12.02 -7.66 0.72
N ASN A 216 -12.11 -6.79 -0.29
CA ASN A 216 -13.18 -6.82 -1.29
C ASN A 216 -12.68 -7.41 -2.61
N SER A 217 -13.37 -8.43 -3.12
CA SER A 217 -13.00 -9.16 -4.35
C SER A 217 -13.15 -8.32 -5.62
N TYR A 218 -14.15 -7.43 -5.69
CA TYR A 218 -14.35 -6.51 -6.81
C TYR A 218 -13.24 -5.46 -6.88
N ILE A 219 -12.88 -4.84 -5.75
CA ILE A 219 -11.71 -3.94 -5.66
C ILE A 219 -10.46 -4.71 -6.07
N SER A 220 -10.23 -5.90 -5.53
CA SER A 220 -9.07 -6.74 -5.89
C SER A 220 -9.02 -7.04 -7.40
N GLY A 221 -10.16 -7.26 -8.04
CA GLY A 221 -10.28 -7.41 -9.49
C GLY A 221 -9.86 -6.14 -10.25
N LEU A 222 -10.38 -4.98 -9.87
CA LEU A 222 -10.00 -3.69 -10.46
C LEU A 222 -8.51 -3.35 -10.26
N VAL A 223 -7.95 -3.64 -9.09
CA VAL A 223 -6.51 -3.45 -8.81
C VAL A 223 -5.67 -4.38 -9.68
N ASN A 224 -6.05 -5.66 -9.82
CA ASN A 224 -5.36 -6.58 -10.72
C ASN A 224 -5.44 -6.14 -12.18
N PHE A 225 -6.59 -5.64 -12.64
CA PHE A 225 -6.73 -5.09 -13.99
C PHE A 225 -5.83 -3.86 -14.18
N TYR A 226 -5.85 -2.91 -13.24
CA TYR A 226 -4.98 -1.73 -13.25
C TYR A 226 -3.50 -2.12 -13.32
N LEU A 227 -3.07 -3.07 -12.48
CA LEU A 227 -1.69 -3.59 -12.47
C LEU A 227 -1.30 -4.25 -13.79
N HIS A 228 -2.22 -5.00 -14.43
CA HIS A 228 -1.95 -5.65 -15.71
C HIS A 228 -1.93 -4.65 -16.88
N ALA A 229 -2.79 -3.64 -16.85
CA ALA A 229 -2.75 -2.53 -17.79
C ALA A 229 -1.43 -1.75 -17.65
N LEU A 230 -0.93 -1.52 -16.43
CA LEU A 230 0.40 -0.95 -16.21
C LEU A 230 1.53 -1.86 -16.71
N GLU A 231 1.46 -3.17 -16.45
CA GLU A 231 2.47 -4.15 -16.89
C GLU A 231 2.66 -4.15 -18.42
N LYS A 232 1.58 -3.99 -19.19
CA LYS A 232 1.63 -3.88 -20.66
C LYS A 232 2.46 -2.68 -21.15
N HIS A 233 2.56 -1.63 -20.35
CA HIS A 233 3.33 -0.42 -20.68
C HIS A 233 4.71 -0.36 -19.97
N ASP A 234 4.85 -0.95 -18.78
CA ASP A 234 6.10 -1.08 -18.04
C ASP A 234 6.14 -2.41 -17.27
N PRO A 235 6.81 -3.45 -17.82
CA PRO A 235 6.94 -4.76 -17.18
C PRO A 235 7.58 -4.72 -15.79
N SER A 236 8.36 -3.68 -15.47
CA SER A 236 9.02 -3.55 -14.16
C SER A 236 8.06 -3.23 -13.00
N VAL A 237 6.86 -2.75 -13.31
CA VAL A 237 5.81 -2.46 -12.32
C VAL A 237 5.43 -3.71 -11.54
N ARG A 238 5.18 -4.82 -12.25
CA ARG A 238 4.78 -6.09 -11.63
C ARG A 238 5.90 -6.69 -10.78
N THR A 239 7.15 -6.61 -11.23
CA THR A 239 8.33 -7.16 -10.52
C THR A 239 8.65 -6.42 -9.23
N ARG A 240 8.17 -5.18 -9.05
CA ARG A 240 8.35 -4.40 -7.81
C ARG A 240 7.12 -4.46 -6.90
N LEU A 241 5.91 -4.31 -7.44
CA LEU A 241 4.69 -4.33 -6.62
C LEU A 241 4.34 -5.73 -6.09
N ARG A 242 4.73 -6.82 -6.78
CA ARG A 242 4.65 -8.19 -6.19
C ARG A 242 5.62 -8.41 -5.02
N ARG A 243 6.73 -7.67 -4.90
CA ARG A 243 7.64 -7.79 -3.73
C ARG A 243 6.99 -7.27 -2.45
N GLU A 244 6.08 -6.32 -2.57
CA GLU A 244 5.24 -5.80 -1.48
C GLU A 244 3.98 -6.67 -1.24
N ALA A 245 3.76 -7.73 -2.04
CA ALA A 245 2.54 -8.53 -2.08
C ALA A 245 2.77 -10.04 -2.35
N GLY A 246 3.40 -10.73 -1.40
CA GLY A 246 3.03 -12.10 -0.96
C GLY A 246 2.96 -13.26 -1.97
N ASN A 247 3.36 -13.08 -3.23
CA ASN A 247 3.21 -14.14 -4.23
C ASN A 247 4.43 -15.07 -4.23
N TRP A 248 4.33 -16.18 -3.50
CA TRP A 248 5.40 -17.16 -3.19
C TRP A 248 6.46 -17.30 -4.30
N GLY A 249 6.04 -17.72 -5.50
CA GLY A 249 6.92 -17.99 -6.64
C GLY A 249 7.61 -16.79 -7.32
N VAL A 250 7.36 -15.54 -6.91
CA VAL A 250 7.91 -14.34 -7.60
C VAL A 250 8.63 -13.38 -6.63
N ALA A 251 8.81 -13.79 -5.38
CA ALA A 251 9.48 -12.96 -4.38
C ALA A 251 11.01 -12.94 -4.59
N GLY A 252 11.64 -11.81 -4.31
CA GLY A 252 13.04 -11.51 -4.67
C GLY A 252 14.12 -12.38 -4.02
N GLU A 253 15.37 -12.06 -4.38
CA GLU A 253 16.61 -12.69 -3.88
C GLU A 253 16.67 -12.73 -2.36
N GLU A 254 16.16 -11.68 -1.71
CA GLU A 254 16.09 -11.49 -0.27
C GLU A 254 15.27 -12.55 0.50
N TYR A 255 14.56 -13.41 -0.23
CA TYR A 255 13.75 -14.52 0.28
C TYR A 255 14.30 -15.91 -0.11
N LYS A 256 15.46 -16.01 -0.78
CA LYS A 256 16.13 -17.30 -1.02
C LYS A 256 16.49 -18.05 0.27
N MET A 257 16.61 -17.31 1.38
CA MET A 257 16.80 -17.86 2.74
C MET A 257 15.53 -18.56 3.28
N ILE A 258 14.36 -18.32 2.67
CA ILE A 258 13.10 -18.97 3.02
C ILE A 258 12.85 -20.19 2.14
N ALA A 259 12.88 -20.02 0.82
CA ALA A 259 12.83 -21.13 -0.12
C ALA A 259 13.47 -20.69 -1.44
N SER A 260 14.04 -21.61 -2.21
CA SER A 260 14.65 -21.24 -3.49
C SER A 260 13.58 -20.71 -4.46
N TYR A 261 14.00 -19.99 -5.50
CA TYR A 261 13.04 -19.57 -6.55
C TYR A 261 12.32 -20.79 -7.13
N LYS A 262 13.06 -21.87 -7.43
CA LYS A 262 12.54 -23.12 -7.97
C LYS A 262 11.50 -23.76 -7.05
N ASP A 263 11.79 -23.94 -5.76
CA ASP A 263 10.84 -24.57 -4.82
C ASP A 263 9.52 -23.79 -4.73
N ARG A 264 9.59 -22.46 -4.81
CA ARG A 264 8.43 -21.57 -4.70
C ARG A 264 7.61 -21.51 -5.99
N GLU A 265 8.26 -21.65 -7.15
CA GLU A 265 7.61 -21.82 -8.45
C GLU A 265 6.93 -23.19 -8.54
N GLU A 266 7.61 -24.27 -8.16
CA GLU A 266 7.05 -25.63 -8.07
C GLU A 266 5.87 -25.68 -7.09
N ASP A 267 5.97 -25.06 -5.92
CA ASP A 267 4.85 -24.91 -4.98
C ASP A 267 3.68 -24.11 -5.55
N GLY A 268 3.96 -23.04 -6.30
CA GLY A 268 2.93 -22.21 -6.93
C GLY A 268 2.15 -22.95 -8.00
N VAL A 269 2.83 -23.80 -8.79
CA VAL A 269 2.22 -24.68 -9.80
C VAL A 269 1.48 -25.86 -9.14
N LYS A 270 2.09 -26.51 -8.14
CA LYS A 270 1.54 -27.71 -7.50
C LYS A 270 0.36 -27.42 -6.58
N TYR A 271 0.36 -26.26 -5.93
CA TYR A 271 -0.66 -25.82 -4.98
C TYR A 271 -1.29 -24.49 -5.43
N PRO A 272 -2.06 -24.43 -6.55
CA PRO A 272 -2.57 -23.17 -7.10
C PRO A 272 -3.56 -22.46 -6.16
N LYS A 273 -4.14 -23.18 -5.20
CA LYS A 273 -4.93 -22.61 -4.09
C LYS A 273 -3.99 -22.37 -2.91
N ASN A 274 -3.15 -21.34 -3.00
CA ASN A 274 -2.20 -20.97 -1.94
C ASN A 274 -2.40 -19.56 -1.37
N SER A 275 -1.86 -19.38 -0.17
CA SER A 275 -1.57 -18.09 0.47
C SER A 275 -0.15 -18.13 1.00
N ALA A 276 0.57 -17.02 0.89
CA ALA A 276 1.94 -16.93 1.36
C ALA A 276 2.27 -15.54 1.90
N HIS A 277 3.07 -15.53 2.96
CA HIS A 277 3.56 -14.34 3.61
C HIS A 277 5.08 -14.43 3.67
N LEU A 278 5.74 -13.36 3.24
CA LEU A 278 7.18 -13.28 3.13
C LEU A 278 7.61 -11.93 3.70
N TRP A 279 8.55 -11.95 4.63
CA TRP A 279 9.14 -10.77 5.26
C TRP A 279 10.65 -10.92 5.29
N SER A 280 11.36 -9.85 4.96
CA SER A 280 12.83 -9.82 4.97
C SER A 280 13.28 -8.40 5.33
N ARG A 281 14.26 -8.29 6.21
CA ARG A 281 14.84 -7.03 6.67
C ARG A 281 16.35 -7.17 6.76
N GLN A 282 17.04 -6.14 6.29
CA GLN A 282 18.48 -6.00 6.42
C GLN A 282 18.77 -4.92 7.47
N LEU A 283 19.71 -5.20 8.36
CA LEU A 283 20.11 -4.35 9.48
C LEU A 283 21.63 -4.21 9.50
N GLY A 284 22.14 -3.03 9.82
CA GLY A 284 23.57 -2.72 9.78
C GLY A 284 23.98 -1.92 8.54
N VAL A 285 25.27 -1.94 8.23
CA VAL A 285 25.92 -1.05 7.25
C VAL A 285 26.52 -1.82 6.06
N LYS A 286 26.93 -1.09 5.02
CA LYS A 286 27.64 -1.68 3.88
C LYS A 286 28.96 -2.32 4.38
N GLY A 287 29.09 -3.63 4.19
CA GLY A 287 30.24 -4.42 4.67
C GLY A 287 30.02 -5.17 5.98
N PHE A 288 29.03 -4.79 6.80
CA PHE A 288 28.61 -5.57 7.99
C PHE A 288 27.10 -5.44 8.21
N ASN A 289 26.34 -6.47 7.86
CA ASN A 289 24.89 -6.48 8.01
C ASN A 289 24.32 -7.86 8.39
N LEU A 290 23.27 -7.83 9.21
CA LEU A 290 22.42 -8.96 9.52
C LEU A 290 21.19 -8.89 8.61
N GLN A 291 20.97 -9.94 7.81
CA GLN A 291 19.74 -10.15 7.08
C GLN A 291 18.87 -11.14 7.84
N VAL A 292 17.65 -10.75 8.18
CA VAL A 292 16.64 -11.59 8.81
C VAL A 292 15.51 -11.78 7.81
N ALA A 293 15.11 -13.03 7.55
CA ALA A 293 13.89 -13.31 6.80
C ALA A 293 13.01 -14.28 7.58
N ALA A 294 11.70 -14.10 7.42
CA ALA A 294 10.67 -15.04 7.86
C ALA A 294 9.66 -15.23 6.74
N GLY A 295 9.12 -16.44 6.62
CA GLY A 295 8.13 -16.73 5.61
C GLY A 295 7.26 -17.92 5.94
N MET A 296 6.02 -17.87 5.47
CA MET A 296 5.02 -18.92 5.60
C MET A 296 4.31 -19.13 4.27
N PHE A 297 3.96 -20.38 4.00
CA PHE A 297 3.21 -20.82 2.83
C PHE A 297 2.18 -21.86 3.25
N THR A 298 0.95 -21.69 2.79
CA THR A 298 -0.13 -22.66 2.91
C THR A 298 -0.72 -22.88 1.53
N GLY A 299 -0.80 -24.13 1.07
CA GLY A 299 -1.30 -24.43 -0.26
C GLY A 299 -2.04 -25.76 -0.34
N ALA A 300 -3.04 -25.83 -1.21
CA ALA A 300 -3.73 -27.05 -1.61
C ALA A 300 -3.66 -27.25 -3.12
N SER A 301 -3.52 -28.51 -3.55
CA SER A 301 -3.57 -28.87 -4.97
C SER A 301 -4.99 -28.68 -5.52
N GLU A 302 -5.15 -28.70 -6.85
CA GLU A 302 -6.46 -28.52 -7.49
C GLU A 302 -7.50 -29.51 -6.94
N SER A 303 -7.11 -30.78 -6.79
CA SER A 303 -7.91 -31.88 -6.25
C SER A 303 -8.11 -31.83 -4.73
N GLY A 304 -7.41 -30.93 -4.01
CA GLY A 304 -7.49 -30.77 -2.55
C GLY A 304 -6.93 -31.93 -1.72
N LYS A 305 -6.49 -33.03 -2.38
CA LYS A 305 -5.89 -34.22 -1.75
C LYS A 305 -4.50 -33.95 -1.20
N GLU A 306 -3.73 -33.13 -1.91
CA GLU A 306 -2.41 -32.69 -1.46
C GLU A 306 -2.51 -31.31 -0.80
N ARG A 307 -1.85 -31.16 0.35
CA ARG A 307 -1.78 -29.90 1.11
C ARG A 307 -0.38 -29.72 1.67
N LYS A 308 0.17 -28.51 1.57
CA LYS A 308 1.46 -28.12 2.14
C LYS A 308 1.25 -26.96 3.12
N ILE A 309 1.81 -27.09 4.30
CA ILE A 309 2.05 -25.99 5.24
C ILE A 309 3.57 -25.92 5.44
N PHE A 310 4.14 -24.76 5.23
CA PHE A 310 5.57 -24.50 5.37
C PHE A 310 5.77 -23.18 6.10
N GLY A 311 6.71 -23.15 7.03
CA GLY A 311 7.20 -21.94 7.66
C GLY A 311 8.71 -22.04 7.81
N ARG A 312 9.43 -20.98 7.49
CA ARG A 312 10.87 -20.89 7.75
C ARG A 312 11.23 -19.50 8.25
N ALA A 313 12.14 -19.44 9.21
CA ALA A 313 12.81 -18.22 9.66
C ALA A 313 14.31 -18.44 9.54
N ALA A 314 15.03 -17.49 8.96
CA ALA A 314 16.45 -17.61 8.68
C ALA A 314 17.15 -16.28 8.92
N THR A 315 18.37 -16.35 9.45
CA THR A 315 19.26 -15.23 9.71
C THR A 315 20.60 -15.47 9.03
N ARG A 316 21.16 -14.40 8.46
CA ARG A 316 22.39 -14.41 7.69
C ARG A 316 23.22 -13.19 8.05
N VAL A 317 24.45 -13.40 8.50
CA VAL A 317 25.41 -12.32 8.71
C VAL A 317 26.30 -12.20 7.48
N ASN A 318 26.36 -11.00 6.90
CA ASN A 318 27.29 -10.64 5.85
C ASN A 318 28.35 -9.70 6.44
N ALA A 319 29.59 -10.18 6.60
CA ALA A 319 30.70 -9.44 7.20
C ALA A 319 31.94 -9.49 6.30
N PHE A 320 32.42 -8.33 5.88
CA PHE A 320 33.66 -8.15 5.09
C PHE A 320 33.77 -9.01 3.82
N GLY A 321 32.63 -9.30 3.18
CA GLY A 321 32.55 -10.16 1.98
C GLY A 321 32.29 -11.64 2.27
N TYR A 322 32.33 -12.07 3.53
CA TYR A 322 31.92 -13.39 3.97
C TYR A 322 30.42 -13.40 4.33
N THR A 323 29.75 -14.50 4.02
CA THR A 323 28.34 -14.75 4.33
C THR A 323 28.24 -16.00 5.20
N LEU A 324 27.61 -15.88 6.36
CA LEU A 324 27.36 -16.97 7.30
C LEU A 324 25.86 -17.05 7.61
N ASP A 325 25.25 -18.21 7.32
CA ASP A 325 23.88 -18.49 7.75
C ASP A 325 23.91 -18.87 9.24
N THR A 326 23.46 -17.94 10.10
CA THR A 326 23.66 -18.00 11.54
C THR A 326 22.64 -18.87 12.25
N VAL A 327 21.35 -18.71 11.97
CA VAL A 327 20.25 -19.51 12.53
C VAL A 327 19.20 -19.71 11.46
N GLU A 328 18.74 -20.94 11.34
CA GLU A 328 17.64 -21.39 10.50
C GLU A 328 16.67 -22.25 11.31
N VAL A 329 15.38 -21.99 11.14
CA VAL A 329 14.28 -22.78 11.70
C VAL A 329 13.29 -23.04 10.58
N GLU A 330 13.09 -24.31 10.21
CA GLU A 330 12.10 -24.76 9.22
C GLU A 330 11.07 -25.69 9.88
N ALA A 331 9.79 -25.46 9.58
CA ALA A 331 8.69 -26.36 9.89
C ALA A 331 7.90 -26.63 8.59
N LEU A 332 7.88 -27.90 8.16
CA LEU A 332 7.21 -28.35 6.95
C LEU A 332 6.24 -29.49 7.29
N ARG A 333 5.03 -29.40 6.77
CA ARG A 333 4.02 -30.46 6.82
C ARG A 333 3.39 -30.63 5.44
N ILE A 334 3.50 -31.83 4.88
CA ILE A 334 2.84 -32.21 3.63
C ILE A 334 1.88 -33.35 3.94
N HIS A 335 0.62 -33.19 3.52
CA HIS A 335 -0.34 -34.28 3.38
C HIS A 335 -0.44 -34.57 1.89
N ASP A 336 -0.13 -35.79 1.44
CA ASP A 336 -0.10 -36.16 0.02
C ASP A 336 -1.09 -37.29 -0.34
N GLY A 337 -2.02 -37.58 0.58
CA GLY A 337 -3.03 -38.64 0.41
C GLY A 337 -2.52 -40.05 0.70
N SER A 338 -1.20 -40.29 0.72
CA SER A 338 -0.62 -41.53 1.26
C SER A 338 -0.30 -41.41 2.76
N GLY A 339 0.01 -40.20 3.24
CA GLY A 339 0.14 -39.96 4.67
C GLY A 339 0.39 -38.49 5.02
N VAL A 340 0.96 -38.28 6.22
CA VAL A 340 1.48 -36.98 6.65
C VAL A 340 2.98 -37.07 6.81
N LYS A 341 3.70 -36.27 6.02
CA LYS A 341 5.15 -36.04 6.16
C LYS A 341 5.34 -34.77 6.99
N LYS A 342 6.03 -34.88 8.12
CA LYS A 342 6.45 -33.76 8.96
C LYS A 342 7.97 -33.63 8.93
N ARG A 343 8.47 -32.42 8.78
CA ARG A 343 9.87 -32.05 9.01
C ARG A 343 9.93 -30.85 9.94
N VAL A 344 10.78 -30.93 10.95
CA VAL A 344 11.24 -29.78 11.73
C VAL A 344 12.76 -29.79 11.68
N LEU A 345 13.35 -28.69 11.22
CA LEU A 345 14.79 -28.48 11.14
C LEU A 345 15.17 -27.23 11.94
N VAL A 346 16.18 -27.34 12.79
CA VAL A 346 16.85 -26.20 13.42
C VAL A 346 18.33 -26.32 13.10
N GLY A 347 18.87 -25.35 12.37
CA GLY A 347 20.26 -25.29 11.96
C GLY A 347 20.92 -24.00 12.41
N VAL A 348 22.20 -24.04 12.76
CA VAL A 348 22.97 -22.90 13.26
C VAL A 348 24.40 -22.98 12.77
N GLY A 349 24.92 -21.89 12.21
CA GLY A 349 26.29 -21.83 11.68
C GLY A 349 26.58 -22.88 10.59
N GLY A 350 25.55 -23.34 9.88
CA GLY A 350 25.63 -24.46 8.92
C GLY A 350 25.48 -25.86 9.53
N TYR A 351 25.44 -26.01 10.85
CA TYR A 351 25.24 -27.30 11.53
C TYR A 351 23.76 -27.54 11.83
N VAL A 352 23.24 -28.74 11.54
CA VAL A 352 21.86 -29.10 11.88
C VAL A 352 21.79 -29.68 13.29
N LEU A 353 21.20 -28.92 14.21
CA LEU A 353 21.09 -29.26 15.63
C LEU A 353 19.85 -30.11 15.94
N LEU A 354 18.75 -29.87 15.22
CA LEU A 354 17.54 -30.69 15.26
C LEU A 354 17.12 -31.01 13.82
N SER A 355 16.93 -32.30 13.53
CA SER A 355 16.33 -32.78 12.29
C SER A 355 15.35 -33.89 12.63
N SER A 356 14.07 -33.53 12.78
CA SER A 356 13.00 -34.50 12.94
C SER A 356 12.27 -34.67 11.62
N ASN A 357 12.51 -35.78 10.93
CA ASN A 357 11.69 -36.23 9.81
C ASN A 357 10.79 -37.36 10.29
N ALA A 358 9.48 -37.13 10.35
CA ALA A 358 8.49 -38.13 10.72
C ALA A 358 7.53 -38.37 9.55
N ILE A 359 7.45 -39.62 9.10
CA ILE A 359 6.42 -40.12 8.20
C ILE A 359 5.46 -40.93 9.07
N THR A 360 4.19 -40.52 9.13
CA THR A 360 3.20 -41.18 9.98
C THR A 360 2.01 -41.67 9.16
N ASP A 361 1.75 -42.97 9.24
CA ASP A 361 0.65 -43.67 8.57
C ASP A 361 -0.69 -43.41 9.29
N GLY A 362 -1.27 -42.24 8.99
CA GLY A 362 -2.70 -41.91 9.15
C GLY A 362 -3.31 -41.89 10.56
N THR A 363 -2.62 -42.43 11.57
CA THR A 363 -3.16 -42.65 12.92
C THR A 363 -2.56 -41.66 13.93
N GLN A 364 -3.37 -41.29 14.92
CA GLN A 364 -3.21 -40.06 15.70
C GLN A 364 -1.92 -40.01 16.52
N LEU A 365 -1.22 -38.88 16.47
CA LEU A 365 -0.12 -38.57 17.38
C LEU A 365 -0.11 -37.08 17.74
N LEU A 366 -0.51 -36.78 18.97
CA LEU A 366 -0.25 -35.53 19.70
C LEU A 366 1.24 -35.47 20.10
N THR A 367 2.13 -35.35 19.11
CA THR A 367 3.54 -35.03 19.37
C THR A 367 3.66 -33.57 19.79
N SER A 368 3.43 -33.29 21.07
CA SER A 368 3.92 -32.07 21.70
C SER A 368 5.46 -32.15 21.74
N PHE A 369 6.13 -31.20 21.08
CA PHE A 369 7.59 -31.11 21.08
C PHE A 369 8.06 -30.53 22.40
N TRP A 370 8.25 -31.38 23.41
CA TRP A 370 8.92 -31.02 24.67
C TRP A 370 10.44 -31.08 24.49
N GLY A 371 10.96 -30.24 23.59
CA GLY A 371 12.39 -29.90 23.57
C GLY A 371 12.70 -28.76 24.54
N PRO A 372 13.98 -28.46 24.83
CA PRO A 372 14.32 -27.22 25.52
C PRO A 372 13.83 -26.02 24.69
N ASN A 373 12.91 -25.23 25.27
CA ASN A 373 12.31 -24.06 24.60
C ASN A 373 13.30 -22.94 24.29
N THR A 374 14.54 -23.05 24.77
CA THR A 374 15.64 -22.10 24.59
C THR A 374 16.85 -22.83 24.05
N LEU A 375 17.41 -22.34 22.95
CA LEU A 375 18.69 -22.72 22.41
C LEU A 375 19.63 -21.51 22.57
N GLU A 376 20.62 -21.63 23.45
CA GLU A 376 21.70 -20.64 23.59
C GLU A 376 22.93 -21.09 22.80
N LEU A 377 23.46 -20.19 21.98
CA LEU A 377 24.70 -20.38 21.23
C LEU A 377 25.61 -19.18 21.46
N ARG A 378 26.89 -19.46 21.67
CA ARG A 378 27.91 -18.43 21.87
C ARG A 378 29.06 -18.75 20.95
N GLU A 379 29.12 -18.04 19.84
CA GLU A 379 30.25 -18.09 18.92
C GLU A 379 31.19 -16.91 19.19
N SER A 380 32.49 -17.14 19.07
CA SER A 380 33.50 -16.08 19.24
C SER A 380 34.45 -16.08 18.05
N MET A 381 34.48 -14.98 17.30
CA MET A 381 35.44 -14.77 16.23
C MET A 381 36.48 -13.72 16.62
N VAL A 382 37.73 -13.94 16.22
CA VAL A 382 38.84 -13.02 16.47
C VAL A 382 39.26 -12.41 15.15
N LEU A 383 39.12 -11.10 15.02
CA LEU A 383 39.58 -10.33 13.87
C LEU A 383 40.85 -9.55 14.25
N PHE A 384 41.90 -9.64 13.43
CA PHE A 384 43.10 -8.83 13.57
C PHE A 384 43.09 -7.72 12.53
N VAL A 385 43.14 -6.46 12.97
CA VAL A 385 43.20 -5.28 12.10
C VAL A 385 44.43 -4.46 12.47
N GLY A 386 45.52 -4.65 11.73
CA GLY A 386 46.83 -4.11 12.09
C GLY A 386 47.31 -4.70 13.42
N VAL A 387 47.52 -3.85 14.43
CA VAL A 387 47.90 -4.25 15.80
C VAL A 387 46.70 -4.47 16.74
N ALA A 388 45.47 -4.22 16.28
CA ALA A 388 44.27 -4.38 17.09
C ALA A 388 43.76 -5.83 17.02
N LYS A 389 43.55 -6.45 18.19
CA LYS A 389 42.79 -7.69 18.33
C LYS A 389 41.35 -7.32 18.66
N ILE A 390 40.41 -7.73 17.81
CA ILE A 390 38.98 -7.53 18.01
C ILE A 390 38.34 -8.89 18.25
N ASP A 391 37.94 -9.16 19.48
CA ASP A 391 37.15 -10.33 19.86
C ASP A 391 35.67 -9.98 19.70
N ILE A 392 34.96 -10.68 18.82
CA ILE A 392 33.53 -10.46 18.58
C ILE A 392 32.79 -11.71 19.04
N HIS A 393 32.03 -11.56 20.12
CA HIS A 393 31.15 -12.58 20.66
C HIS A 393 29.75 -12.39 20.10
N LEU A 394 29.21 -13.46 19.52
CA LEU A 394 27.86 -13.57 19.01
C LEU A 394 27.07 -14.50 19.95
N ASP A 395 26.33 -13.91 20.87
CA ASP A 395 25.40 -14.62 21.75
C ASP A 395 24.03 -14.68 21.03
N VAL A 396 23.65 -15.84 20.50
CA VAL A 396 22.31 -16.06 19.92
C VAL A 396 21.46 -16.92 20.84
N CYS A 397 20.42 -16.33 21.40
CA CYS A 397 19.39 -17.03 22.15
C CYS A 397 18.14 -17.16 21.29
N VAL A 398 17.81 -18.38 20.88
CA VAL A 398 16.60 -18.69 20.11
C VAL A 398 15.59 -19.30 21.08
N HIS A 399 14.47 -18.62 21.34
CA HIS A 399 13.33 -19.26 22.01
C HIS A 399 12.29 -19.68 20.98
N LEU A 400 11.97 -20.98 20.92
CA LEU A 400 11.03 -21.55 19.95
C LEU A 400 9.70 -21.89 20.62
N ASN A 401 8.86 -20.88 20.86
CA ASN A 401 7.47 -21.12 21.22
C ASN A 401 6.69 -21.52 19.97
N SER A 402 6.63 -22.82 19.69
CA SER A 402 5.77 -23.39 18.65
C SER A 402 4.64 -24.21 19.26
N SER A 403 3.41 -23.92 18.86
CA SER A 403 2.25 -24.74 19.16
C SER A 403 1.56 -25.17 17.87
N PHE A 404 1.34 -26.47 17.74
CA PHE A 404 0.61 -27.05 16.62
C PHE A 404 -0.58 -27.82 17.19
N ASN A 405 -1.75 -27.16 17.22
CA ASN A 405 -2.97 -27.79 17.65
C ASN A 405 -3.78 -28.25 16.43
N VAL A 406 -4.21 -29.51 16.43
CA VAL A 406 -5.07 -30.09 15.39
C VAL A 406 -6.28 -30.67 16.09
N ASN A 407 -7.23 -29.80 16.41
CA ASN A 407 -8.48 -30.22 17.03
C ASN A 407 -9.38 -30.82 15.95
N ARG A 408 -9.72 -32.10 16.10
CA ARG A 408 -10.88 -32.67 15.41
C ARG A 408 -12.11 -32.11 16.09
N VAL A 409 -12.89 -31.31 15.37
CA VAL A 409 -14.18 -30.81 15.81
C VAL A 409 -15.24 -31.69 15.14
N ASP A 410 -15.83 -32.63 15.88
CA ASP A 410 -16.90 -33.47 15.34
C ASP A 410 -18.23 -32.70 15.30
N THR A 411 -18.43 -31.90 14.25
CA THR A 411 -19.69 -31.20 13.99
C THR A 411 -20.67 -32.10 13.23
N ASN A 412 -21.29 -33.05 13.93
CA ASN A 412 -22.53 -33.80 13.61
C ASN A 412 -22.83 -34.31 12.17
N ASN A 413 -21.90 -34.22 11.21
CA ASN A 413 -21.82 -34.93 9.92
C ASN A 413 -20.69 -34.39 9.01
N THR A 414 -19.97 -33.33 9.39
CA THR A 414 -18.74 -32.89 8.71
C THR A 414 -17.51 -33.12 9.57
N ASN A 415 -16.52 -33.87 9.05
CA ASN A 415 -15.21 -34.05 9.68
C ASN A 415 -14.40 -32.74 9.58
N THR A 416 -14.74 -31.76 10.43
CA THR A 416 -14.02 -30.50 10.55
C THR A 416 -12.74 -30.69 11.36
N PHE A 417 -11.60 -30.48 10.72
CA PHE A 417 -10.33 -30.30 11.41
C PHE A 417 -10.09 -28.80 11.55
N LEU A 418 -9.98 -28.32 12.79
CA LEU A 418 -9.43 -27.01 13.08
C LEU A 418 -7.91 -27.20 13.21
N THR A 419 -7.15 -26.66 12.26
CA THR A 419 -5.69 -26.63 12.36
C THR A 419 -5.27 -25.22 12.78
N GLU A 420 -4.70 -25.13 13.97
CA GLU A 420 -4.06 -23.93 14.49
C GLU A 420 -2.56 -24.20 14.60
N ALA A 421 -1.76 -23.46 13.85
CA ALA A 421 -0.31 -23.50 13.91
C ALA A 421 0.20 -22.12 14.31
N SER A 422 0.69 -21.98 15.53
CA SER A 422 1.41 -20.79 15.98
C SER A 422 2.90 -21.11 15.97
N LEU A 423 3.65 -20.40 15.14
CA LEU A 423 5.10 -20.36 15.17
C LEU A 423 5.51 -18.99 15.72
N SER A 424 5.98 -18.97 16.97
CA SER A 424 6.45 -17.75 17.64
C SER A 424 7.95 -17.86 17.97
N PRO A 425 8.85 -17.98 16.97
CA PRO A 425 10.27 -17.86 17.21
C PRO A 425 10.59 -16.45 17.69
N SER A 426 11.19 -16.36 18.88
CA SER A 426 11.95 -15.17 19.25
C SER A 426 13.43 -15.45 19.11
N VAL A 427 14.14 -14.55 18.45
CA VAL A 427 15.60 -14.62 18.28
C VAL A 427 16.17 -13.36 18.92
N LYS A 428 16.88 -13.53 20.03
CA LYS A 428 17.72 -12.50 20.61
C LYS A 428 19.14 -12.72 20.12
N VAL A 429 19.67 -11.76 19.36
CA VAL A 429 21.04 -11.73 18.88
C VAL A 429 21.76 -10.63 19.64
N SER A 430 22.70 -10.97 20.52
CA SER A 430 23.65 -9.98 21.04
C SER A 430 25.00 -10.11 20.36
N ILE A 431 25.52 -8.98 19.90
CA ILE A 431 26.88 -8.86 19.38
C ILE A 431 27.66 -8.01 20.38
N ARG A 432 28.63 -8.60 21.08
CA ARG A 432 29.61 -7.85 21.87
C ARG A 432 30.92 -7.82 21.09
N ALA A 433 31.38 -6.61 20.76
CA ALA A 433 32.69 -6.39 20.18
C ALA A 433 33.61 -5.81 21.25
N PHE A 434 34.70 -6.52 21.53
CA PHE A 434 35.80 -6.08 22.38
C PHE A 434 36.99 -5.79 21.47
N SER A 435 37.58 -4.61 21.57
CA SER A 435 38.86 -4.32 20.89
C SER A 435 39.94 -4.00 21.91
N GLN A 436 41.08 -4.69 21.77
CA GLN A 436 42.27 -4.46 22.56
C GLN A 436 43.33 -3.80 21.68
N PHE A 437 43.75 -2.60 22.07
CA PHE A 437 44.83 -1.87 21.41
C PHE A 437 46.10 -1.91 22.25
N ASN A 438 47.13 -2.59 21.74
CA ASN A 438 48.49 -2.50 22.28
C ASN A 438 49.20 -1.29 21.66
N VAL A 439 49.23 -0.18 22.37
CA VAL A 439 50.00 1.01 21.97
C VAL A 439 51.48 0.75 22.25
N MET A 440 52.27 0.54 21.18
CA MET A 440 53.72 0.34 21.31
C MET A 440 54.37 1.54 22.00
N GLY A 441 54.88 1.32 23.22
CA GLY A 441 55.55 2.33 24.05
C GLY A 441 54.94 2.56 25.43
N THR A 442 53.69 2.17 25.67
CA THR A 442 53.01 2.36 26.97
C THR A 442 52.49 1.05 27.55
N LYS A 443 52.73 0.79 28.85
CA LYS A 443 52.19 -0.37 29.59
C LYS A 443 50.70 -0.21 29.93
N GLY A 444 49.87 0.04 28.92
CA GLY A 444 48.43 0.24 29.08
C GLY A 444 47.68 -0.35 27.91
N ASN A 445 46.85 -1.37 28.17
CA ASN A 445 45.90 -1.89 27.20
C ASN A 445 44.66 -1.00 27.25
N ALA A 446 44.30 -0.39 26.13
CA ALA A 446 43.00 0.26 26.00
C ALA A 446 41.98 -0.77 25.52
N THR A 447 40.89 -0.94 26.29
CA THR A 447 39.76 -1.81 25.96
C THR A 447 38.53 -0.97 25.65
N LEU A 448 38.07 -1.05 24.39
CA LEU A 448 36.77 -0.53 23.98
C LEU A 448 35.80 -1.71 23.85
N GLU A 449 34.75 -1.68 24.66
CA GLU A 449 33.64 -2.64 24.61
C GLU A 449 32.37 -1.94 24.11
N GLY A 450 31.71 -2.57 23.13
CA GLY A 450 30.38 -2.18 22.67
C GLY A 450 29.49 -3.42 22.52
N GLU A 451 28.32 -3.38 23.16
CA GLU A 451 27.26 -4.38 22.99
C GLU A 451 26.12 -3.80 22.14
N VAL A 452 25.70 -4.56 21.12
CA VAL A 452 24.52 -4.27 20.32
C VAL A 452 23.62 -5.51 20.34
N GLY A 453 22.56 -5.44 21.14
CA GLY A 453 21.59 -6.52 21.33
C GLY A 453 20.29 -6.29 20.58
N TYR A 454 19.97 -7.11 19.58
CA TYR A 454 18.68 -7.08 18.91
C TYR A 454 17.77 -8.20 19.42
N ALA A 455 16.52 -7.88 19.73
CA ALA A 455 15.49 -8.86 20.03
C ALA A 455 14.40 -8.82 18.96
N PHE A 456 14.21 -9.94 18.25
CA PHE A 456 13.15 -10.11 17.27
C PHE A 456 12.15 -11.12 17.80
N GLU A 457 10.93 -10.71 18.07
CA GLU A 457 9.82 -11.63 18.32
C GLU A 457 8.93 -11.66 17.08
N ALA A 458 9.04 -12.72 16.27
CA ALA A 458 8.18 -12.94 15.11
C ALA A 458 7.10 -13.96 15.49
N LYS A 459 5.83 -13.54 15.49
CA LYS A 459 4.68 -14.42 15.72
C LYS A 459 3.91 -14.58 14.42
N GLY A 460 3.90 -15.79 13.89
CA GLY A 460 3.00 -16.19 12.82
C GLY A 460 1.97 -17.19 13.36
N SER A 461 0.68 -16.87 13.29
CA SER A 461 -0.38 -17.84 13.52
C SER A 461 -1.16 -18.10 12.25
N VAL A 462 -1.41 -19.38 11.98
CA VAL A 462 -2.28 -19.84 10.89
C VAL A 462 -3.42 -20.61 11.52
N THR A 463 -4.64 -20.09 11.35
CA THR A 463 -5.87 -20.77 11.78
C THR A 463 -6.70 -21.06 10.53
N GLY A 464 -6.98 -22.36 10.30
CA GLY A 464 -7.73 -22.85 9.14
C GLY A 464 -8.82 -23.84 9.53
N CYS A 465 -10.04 -23.58 9.06
CA CYS A 465 -11.19 -24.47 9.18
C CYS A 465 -11.35 -25.32 7.91
N VAL A 466 -11.67 -26.61 8.06
CA VAL A 466 -11.62 -27.59 6.95
C VAL A 466 -13.00 -27.98 6.37
N SER A 467 -14.10 -27.34 6.78
CA SER A 467 -15.41 -27.44 6.09
C SER A 467 -15.65 -26.26 5.15
N GLY A 468 -15.84 -26.55 3.86
CA GLY A 468 -16.13 -25.55 2.83
C GLY A 468 -14.91 -25.10 2.03
N PRO A 469 -15.05 -24.09 1.14
CA PRO A 469 -13.90 -23.48 0.47
C PRO A 469 -12.90 -22.97 1.52
N PRO A 470 -11.60 -23.28 1.39
CA PRO A 470 -10.66 -23.15 2.50
C PRO A 470 -10.40 -21.68 2.85
N ALA A 471 -10.97 -21.25 3.97
CA ALA A 471 -10.65 -19.98 4.60
C ALA A 471 -9.39 -20.14 5.46
N PHE A 472 -8.26 -19.64 4.96
CA PHE A 472 -7.03 -19.52 5.74
C PHE A 472 -6.92 -18.11 6.31
N SER A 473 -6.84 -18.00 7.62
CA SER A 473 -6.39 -16.77 8.27
C SER A 473 -4.91 -16.93 8.64
N VAL A 474 -4.08 -16.00 8.17
CA VAL A 474 -2.67 -15.91 8.54
C VAL A 474 -2.48 -14.55 9.21
N SER A 475 -2.20 -14.57 10.51
CA SER A 475 -1.81 -13.36 11.23
C SER A 475 -0.30 -13.36 11.44
N THR A 476 0.34 -12.22 11.20
CA THR A 476 1.75 -12.03 11.55
C THR A 476 1.87 -10.76 12.38
N SER A 477 2.51 -10.86 13.53
CA SER A 477 2.90 -9.71 14.35
C SER A 477 4.38 -9.82 14.67
N ILE A 478 5.10 -8.70 14.53
CA ILE A 478 6.51 -8.59 14.84
C ILE A 478 6.65 -7.46 15.86
N LYS A 479 7.20 -7.78 17.03
CA LYS A 479 7.57 -6.76 18.02
C LYS A 479 9.06 -6.46 17.87
N ASP A 480 9.36 -5.27 17.37
CA ASP A 480 10.70 -4.69 17.41
C ASP A 480 10.90 -4.02 18.78
N GLN A 481 11.88 -4.47 19.56
CA GLN A 481 12.41 -3.71 20.70
C GLN A 481 13.81 -3.20 20.36
N TRP A 482 13.97 -1.87 20.36
CA TRP A 482 15.29 -1.25 20.21
C TRP A 482 16.06 -1.36 21.53
N PRO A 483 17.34 -1.78 21.50
CA PRO A 483 18.18 -1.76 22.69
C PRO A 483 18.57 -0.34 23.08
N SER A 484 18.79 -0.13 24.37
CA SER A 484 19.73 0.88 24.85
C SER A 484 21.16 0.44 24.48
N SER A 485 21.80 1.16 23.55
CA SER A 485 23.23 1.01 23.31
C SER A 485 24.03 1.74 24.39
N TYR A 486 25.10 1.13 24.87
CA TYR A 486 26.07 1.77 25.74
C TYR A 486 27.50 1.46 25.25
N ILE A 487 28.39 2.44 25.40
CA ILE A 487 29.81 2.31 25.09
C ILE A 487 30.56 2.42 26.41
N ASN A 488 31.34 1.40 26.77
CA ASN A 488 32.13 1.42 27.99
C ASN A 488 33.61 1.60 27.65
N LEU A 489 34.17 2.74 28.07
CA LEU A 489 35.58 3.10 27.88
C LEU A 489 36.33 2.86 29.19
N SER A 490 36.88 1.65 29.35
CA SER A 490 37.75 1.33 30.48
C SER A 490 39.22 1.54 30.08
N SER A 491 39.79 2.66 30.51
CA SER A 491 41.24 2.82 30.56
C SER A 491 41.77 2.34 31.92
N GLY A 492 43.03 1.87 31.96
CA GLY A 492 43.67 1.38 33.19
C GLY A 492 43.89 2.41 34.31
N PHE A 493 43.36 3.63 34.19
CA PHE A 493 43.35 4.67 35.21
C PHE A 493 41.91 5.15 35.47
N LYS A 494 41.43 5.00 36.71
CA LYS A 494 40.20 5.66 37.20
C LYS A 494 40.42 7.17 37.15
N PRO A 495 39.46 7.95 36.61
CA PRO A 495 38.24 8.25 37.36
C PRO A 495 36.92 8.05 36.59
N LEU A 496 35.80 8.06 37.32
CA LEU A 496 34.44 8.02 36.76
C LEU A 496 34.12 9.34 36.02
N ILE A 497 33.53 9.23 34.83
CA ILE A 497 32.70 10.30 34.23
C ILE A 497 31.43 9.63 33.70
N THR A 498 30.26 10.13 34.13
CA THR A 498 28.94 9.72 33.65
C THR A 498 28.33 10.86 32.87
N VAL A 499 27.83 10.60 31.66
CA VAL A 499 27.13 11.60 30.84
C VAL A 499 25.65 11.19 30.74
N PRO A 500 24.69 12.03 31.19
CA PRO A 500 23.27 11.73 31.08
C PRO A 500 22.71 12.20 29.74
N CYS A 501 22.07 11.30 29.00
CA CYS A 501 21.12 11.64 27.93
C CYS A 501 19.72 11.26 28.40
N GLY A 502 18.96 12.23 28.92
CA GLY A 502 17.58 12.02 29.34
C GLY A 502 16.59 12.59 28.32
N PHE A 503 15.62 11.78 27.92
CA PHE A 503 14.26 12.19 27.55
C PHE A 503 13.36 10.94 27.59
N GLU A 504 12.76 10.68 28.75
CA GLU A 504 11.69 9.68 28.88
C GLU A 504 10.32 10.35 28.73
N GLN A 505 9.53 9.90 27.76
CA GLN A 505 8.07 9.98 27.84
C GLN A 505 7.46 8.85 27.00
N CYS A 506 7.28 7.69 27.64
CA CYS A 506 6.48 6.60 27.08
C CYS A 506 5.00 6.87 27.36
N VAL A 507 4.23 7.24 26.34
CA VAL A 507 2.76 7.16 26.40
C VAL A 507 2.37 5.73 26.04
N GLN A 508 1.73 5.03 26.98
CA GLN A 508 1.01 3.80 26.70
C GLN A 508 -0.44 4.16 26.34
N ASP A 509 -0.79 4.06 25.05
CA ASP A 509 -2.18 4.10 24.61
C ASP A 509 -2.62 2.72 24.11
N GLU A 510 -3.23 1.92 24.99
CA GLU A 510 -4.13 0.84 24.58
C GLU A 510 -5.49 1.44 24.22
N VAL A 511 -5.71 1.72 22.93
CA VAL A 511 -7.03 2.16 22.45
C VAL A 511 -7.94 0.93 22.27
N VAL A 512 -8.67 0.60 23.32
CA VAL A 512 -9.89 -0.23 23.24
C VAL A 512 -11.05 0.69 22.87
N VAL A 513 -11.57 0.58 21.65
CA VAL A 513 -12.84 1.23 21.28
C VAL A 513 -13.99 0.28 21.61
N GLN A 514 -14.78 0.64 22.63
CA GLN A 514 -16.16 0.20 22.76
C GLN A 514 -17.05 1.43 22.82
N ASP A 515 -18.14 1.42 22.06
CA ASP A 515 -19.12 2.50 22.03
C ASP A 515 -19.82 2.67 23.37
N THR A 516 -20.06 3.92 23.79
CA THR A 516 -21.29 4.31 24.50
C THR A 516 -21.48 5.83 24.52
N VAL A 517 -22.73 6.26 24.34
CA VAL A 517 -23.24 7.63 24.40
C VAL A 517 -24.11 7.75 25.66
N PRO A 518 -23.94 8.77 26.54
CA PRO A 518 -24.84 9.96 26.57
C PRO A 518 -24.06 11.30 26.77
N VAL A 519 -24.39 12.46 26.17
CA VAL A 519 -25.61 13.33 26.16
C VAL A 519 -25.67 14.37 27.32
N GLU A 520 -25.79 15.66 26.94
CA GLU A 520 -26.13 16.87 27.75
C GLU A 520 -25.10 17.39 28.82
N ARG A 521 -24.98 18.67 29.26
CA ARG A 521 -25.36 20.08 28.86
C ARG A 521 -24.82 21.01 30.01
N TRP A 522 -24.31 22.26 29.89
CA TRP A 522 -24.85 23.53 29.38
C TRP A 522 -23.75 24.65 29.31
N VAL A 523 -23.77 25.49 28.25
CA VAL A 523 -23.73 26.98 28.22
C VAL A 523 -22.89 27.82 29.22
N MET A 524 -22.01 28.68 28.69
CA MET A 524 -22.10 30.17 28.83
C MET A 524 -21.49 30.91 27.64
N ASP A 525 -22.35 31.62 26.91
CA ASP A 525 -22.04 32.87 26.17
C ASP A 525 -22.08 34.03 27.22
N PRO A 526 -21.50 35.23 27.00
CA PRO A 526 -22.13 36.16 26.06
C PRO A 526 -21.24 37.20 25.33
N HIS A 527 -21.68 37.52 24.10
CA HIS A 527 -21.70 38.86 23.47
C HIS A 527 -20.36 39.59 23.14
N SER A 528 -20.19 40.34 22.04
CA SER A 528 -20.76 40.48 20.67
C SER A 528 -20.59 41.95 20.23
N SER A 529 -20.63 42.20 18.92
CA SER A 529 -20.56 43.52 18.23
C SER A 529 -19.17 44.19 18.19
N GLY A 530 -18.78 44.87 17.10
CA GLY A 530 -19.51 45.10 15.85
C GLY A 530 -18.61 45.51 14.68
N GLU A 531 -19.21 45.62 13.49
CA GLU A 531 -18.55 46.01 12.23
C GLU A 531 -18.26 47.53 12.18
N VAL A 532 -17.32 47.96 11.31
CA VAL A 532 -17.53 48.93 10.19
C VAL A 532 -16.20 49.53 9.68
N TRP A 533 -15.93 49.29 8.39
CA TRP A 533 -15.28 50.10 7.32
C TRP A 533 -14.11 51.10 7.55
N ASP A 534 -13.10 50.90 6.68
CA ASP A 534 -12.32 51.85 5.85
C ASP A 534 -11.35 52.94 6.38
N ASP A 535 -10.15 52.84 5.76
CA ASP A 535 -9.29 53.88 5.16
C ASP A 535 -8.21 54.70 5.91
N THR A 536 -7.11 54.85 5.16
CA THR A 536 -6.06 55.89 5.20
C THR A 536 -5.05 56.02 6.36
N VAL A 537 -3.82 55.56 6.06
CA VAL A 537 -2.55 56.33 6.09
C VAL A 537 -2.36 57.43 7.16
N SER A 538 -1.39 57.26 8.07
CA SER A 538 -0.28 58.23 8.23
C SER A 538 0.86 57.78 9.17
N THR A 539 2.01 58.40 8.93
CA THR A 539 3.34 58.30 9.54
C THR A 539 3.47 58.73 11.01
N GLY A 540 4.48 58.19 11.72
CA GLY A 540 5.02 58.72 13.00
C GLY A 540 5.58 57.59 13.87
N GLU A 541 6.87 57.23 13.77
CA GLU A 541 8.05 57.83 14.43
C GLU A 541 8.36 57.30 15.85
N VAL A 542 9.58 56.75 15.96
CA VAL A 542 10.52 56.74 17.10
C VAL A 542 10.06 56.17 18.46
N GLY A 543 10.72 55.08 18.86
CA GLY A 543 10.62 54.47 20.19
C GLY A 543 11.74 53.45 20.44
N ASP A 544 12.99 53.87 20.28
CA ASP A 544 14.17 53.06 20.60
C ASP A 544 14.42 52.99 22.13
N TRP A 545 15.45 52.23 22.56
CA TRP A 545 16.00 52.02 23.92
C TRP A 545 15.74 50.64 24.55
N GLY A 546 16.69 49.71 24.35
CA GLY A 546 16.68 48.39 25.00
C GLY A 546 17.83 47.45 24.58
N GLN A 547 19.07 47.94 24.54
CA GLN A 547 20.23 47.18 24.03
C GLN A 547 20.78 46.13 25.01
N CYS A 548 21.03 44.92 24.49
CA CYS A 548 22.26 44.11 24.69
C CYS A 548 22.61 43.52 26.09
N PRO A 549 23.49 42.49 26.20
CA PRO A 549 24.48 42.06 25.20
C PRO A 549 24.49 40.60 24.75
N THR A 550 24.93 40.44 23.51
CA THR A 550 25.48 39.22 22.91
C THR A 550 26.96 39.02 23.27
N ALA A 551 27.38 37.76 23.36
CA ALA A 551 28.75 37.31 23.08
C ALA A 551 28.60 36.21 22.00
N ALA A 552 29.20 36.31 20.81
CA ALA A 552 30.62 36.05 20.54
C ALA A 552 31.07 34.69 21.11
N GLY A 553 31.50 33.69 20.32
CA GLY A 553 31.68 33.63 18.87
C GLY A 553 32.78 32.62 18.55
N VAL A 554 32.48 31.56 17.79
CA VAL A 554 33.47 30.57 17.33
C VAL A 554 33.17 30.23 15.87
N THR A 555 34.19 30.36 15.03
CA THR A 555 34.13 30.13 13.59
C THR A 555 34.33 28.65 13.25
N GLU A 556 33.72 28.19 12.15
CA GLU A 556 34.08 26.93 11.51
C GLU A 556 35.55 26.96 11.07
N SER A 557 36.27 25.84 11.26
CA SER A 557 37.60 25.63 10.71
C SER A 557 37.64 24.33 9.91
N GLU A 558 38.12 24.44 8.68
CA GLU A 558 38.14 23.42 7.65
C GLU A 558 38.92 22.16 8.06
N LEU A 559 38.45 20.99 7.64
CA LEU A 559 39.24 19.75 7.60
C LEU A 559 39.44 19.32 6.14
N GLN A 560 40.50 19.85 5.52
CA GLN A 560 40.99 19.35 4.24
C GLN A 560 41.75 18.03 4.46
N PHE A 561 41.35 16.97 3.76
CA PHE A 561 42.13 15.74 3.69
C PHE A 561 43.29 15.90 2.71
N TRP A 562 44.52 15.83 3.21
CA TRP A 562 45.71 15.60 2.38
C TRP A 562 45.84 14.12 2.06
N TRP A 563 46.19 13.81 0.80
CA TRP A 563 46.49 12.47 0.33
C TRP A 563 47.94 12.46 -0.17
N GLU A 564 48.87 11.95 0.64
CA GLU A 564 50.28 11.80 0.24
C GLU A 564 50.54 10.41 -0.33
N GLU A 565 50.87 10.36 -1.62
CA GLU A 565 51.41 9.16 -2.27
C GLU A 565 52.89 8.96 -1.91
N SER A 566 53.18 8.10 -0.93
CA SER A 566 54.55 7.71 -0.62
C SER A 566 55.07 6.68 -1.64
N ASN A 567 55.81 7.17 -2.64
CA ASN A 567 56.57 6.34 -3.58
C ASN A 567 57.66 5.51 -2.87
N MET A 568 57.58 4.18 -3.01
CA MET A 568 58.74 3.28 -3.06
C MET A 568 58.47 2.32 -4.23
N GLY A 569 59.44 1.95 -5.09
CA GLY A 569 60.88 2.00 -4.95
C GLY A 569 61.40 0.67 -5.51
N GLN A 570 62.13 0.69 -6.62
CA GLN A 570 62.35 -0.51 -7.47
C GLN A 570 63.38 -1.51 -6.91
N GLY A 571 63.23 -2.78 -7.30
CA GLY A 571 64.28 -3.83 -7.27
C GLY A 571 63.88 -5.07 -6.47
N THR A 572 64.13 -6.32 -6.91
CA THR A 572 64.74 -6.84 -8.16
C THR A 572 64.21 -8.26 -8.44
N ARG A 573 64.43 -8.79 -9.66
CA ARG A 573 63.83 -10.05 -10.15
C ARG A 573 64.57 -11.34 -9.73
N HIS A 574 63.77 -12.40 -9.49
CA HIS A 574 63.98 -13.81 -9.88
C HIS A 574 65.08 -14.69 -9.20
N PRO A 575 65.01 -16.05 -9.30
CA PRO A 575 63.85 -16.92 -9.61
C PRO A 575 63.67 -18.18 -8.73
N THR A 576 62.49 -18.80 -8.85
CA THR A 576 62.16 -20.24 -8.70
C THR A 576 63.00 -21.16 -7.78
N ARG A 577 62.31 -21.79 -6.82
CA ARG A 577 61.95 -23.22 -6.96
C ARG A 577 60.63 -23.51 -6.26
#